data_AF-A0A9N9N7K8-F1
#
_entry.id   AF-A0A9N9N7K8-F1
#
_cell.length_a   1.000
_cell.length_b   1.000
_cell.length_c   1.000
_cell.angle_alpha   90.00
_cell.angle_beta   90.00
_cell.angle_gamma   90.00
#
_symmetry.space_group_name_H-M   'P 1'
#
loop_
_entity.id
_entity.type
_entity.pdbx_description
1 polymer ?
#
loop_
_entity_poly.entity_id
_entity_poly.type
_entity_poly.pdbx_seq_one_letter_code
_entity_poly.pdbx_strand_id
1 'polypeptide(L)'
;ELINPLNSRSKRPPRPPNGFLLCRKNVHKEARLKGFCNMRVISKVTGMLWRSATQEEKESYEKLSVQVNQLHSQRYPGYKYRPTIRPRLQAIRPYVAPPINPEVLTALPTQIINNNQQPVAYPMYYPDVVEFQFPQFTQEELALLSCYLF
;
A
#
# COMPACT_ATOMS: atom_id res chain seq x y z
N GLU A 1 3.85 -23.55 -11.46
CA GLU A 1 3.14 -23.02 -12.65
C GLU A 1 3.27 -21.49 -12.77
N LEU A 2 3.75 -21.01 -13.91
CA LEU A 2 4.03 -19.58 -14.12
C LEU A 2 2.79 -18.77 -14.57
N ILE A 3 1.84 -19.41 -15.25
CA ILE A 3 0.54 -18.81 -15.58
C ILE A 3 -0.36 -18.83 -14.35
N ASN A 4 -1.05 -17.71 -14.09
CA ASN A 4 -2.07 -17.68 -13.05
C ASN A 4 -3.27 -18.51 -13.50
N PRO A 5 -3.70 -19.51 -12.69
CA PRO A 5 -4.89 -20.28 -13.01
C PRO A 5 -6.12 -19.36 -13.05
N LEU A 6 -7.14 -19.77 -13.81
CA LEU A 6 -8.43 -19.09 -13.82
C LEU A 6 -8.93 -18.96 -12.38
N ASN A 7 -9.24 -17.73 -11.96
CA ASN A 7 -9.86 -17.51 -10.67
C ASN A 7 -11.33 -17.96 -10.76
N SER A 8 -11.81 -18.78 -9.83
CA SER A 8 -13.21 -19.23 -9.79
C SER A 8 -14.21 -18.06 -9.79
N ARG A 9 -13.78 -16.86 -9.36
CA ARG A 9 -14.59 -15.65 -9.33
C ARG A 9 -14.72 -14.92 -10.68
N SER A 10 -13.94 -15.28 -11.71
CA SER A 10 -14.05 -14.67 -13.04
C SER A 10 -13.86 -15.67 -14.17
N LYS A 11 -14.86 -15.79 -15.04
CA LYS A 11 -14.78 -16.59 -16.29
C LYS A 11 -13.73 -16.10 -17.29
N ARG A 12 -13.11 -14.94 -17.05
CA ARG A 12 -12.09 -14.34 -17.92
C ARG A 12 -10.68 -14.64 -17.37
N PRO A 13 -9.72 -14.98 -18.25
CA PRO A 13 -8.34 -15.17 -17.82
C PRO A 13 -7.78 -13.88 -17.21
N PRO A 14 -7.04 -13.97 -16.09
CA PRO A 14 -6.36 -12.82 -15.50
C PRO A 14 -5.23 -12.34 -16.41
N ARG A 15 -4.70 -11.16 -16.13
CA ARG A 15 -3.55 -10.64 -16.88
C ARG A 15 -2.32 -11.51 -16.62
N PRO A 16 -1.46 -11.71 -17.63
CA PRO A 16 -0.15 -12.30 -17.38
C PRO A 16 0.67 -11.39 -16.43
N PRO A 17 1.42 -11.97 -15.48
CA PRO A 17 2.28 -11.21 -14.58
C PRO A 17 3.49 -10.61 -15.31
N ASN A 18 3.89 -9.40 -14.92
CA ASN A 18 5.16 -8.79 -15.32
C ASN A 18 6.34 -9.30 -14.45
N GLY A 19 7.57 -8.89 -14.77
CA GLY A 19 8.78 -9.31 -14.03
C GLY A 19 8.69 -9.07 -12.51
N PHE A 20 8.26 -7.87 -12.09
CA PHE A 20 8.07 -7.56 -10.67
C PHE A 20 7.04 -8.49 -9.99
N LEU A 21 5.92 -8.80 -10.65
CA LEU A 21 4.91 -9.71 -10.10
C LEU A 21 5.43 -11.15 -9.99
N LEU A 22 6.31 -11.58 -10.89
CA LEU A 22 7.00 -12.87 -10.78
C LEU A 22 7.96 -12.88 -9.58
N CYS A 23 8.73 -11.81 -9.38
CA CYS A 23 9.55 -11.63 -8.18
C CYS A 23 8.70 -11.71 -6.91
N ARG A 24 7.58 -10.97 -6.82
CA ARG A 24 6.66 -11.02 -5.67
C ARG A 24 6.12 -12.43 -5.41
N LYS A 25 5.84 -13.19 -6.47
CA LYS A 25 5.37 -14.58 -6.36
C LYS A 25 6.45 -15.48 -5.78
N ASN A 26 7.72 -15.26 -6.14
CA ASN A 26 8.86 -15.96 -5.55
C ASN A 26 9.01 -15.62 -4.06
N VAL A 27 9.04 -14.33 -3.71
CA VAL A 27 9.13 -13.86 -2.31
C VAL A 27 7.98 -14.41 -1.46
N HIS A 28 6.75 -14.40 -1.99
CA HIS A 28 5.59 -14.96 -1.30
C HIS A 28 5.68 -16.48 -1.10
N LYS A 29 6.25 -17.21 -2.08
CA LYS A 29 6.46 -18.66 -1.96
C LYS A 29 7.46 -18.96 -0.83
N GLU A 30 8.58 -18.25 -0.80
CA GLU A 30 9.59 -18.41 0.25
C GLU A 30 9.07 -18.01 1.62
N ALA A 31 8.34 -16.90 1.72
CA ALA A 31 7.70 -16.47 2.96
C ALA A 31 6.71 -17.53 3.48
N ARG A 32 5.93 -18.15 2.60
CA ARG A 32 4.97 -19.20 2.95
C ARG A 32 5.65 -20.46 3.49
N LEU A 33 6.80 -20.85 2.95
CA LEU A 33 7.58 -21.99 3.46
C LEU A 33 8.03 -21.75 4.91
N LYS A 34 8.27 -20.49 5.27
CA LYS A 34 8.61 -20.05 6.63
C LYS A 34 7.38 -19.75 7.51
N GLY A 35 6.16 -20.03 7.04
CA GLY A 35 4.92 -19.78 7.79
C GLY A 35 4.38 -18.35 7.72
N PHE A 36 4.99 -17.45 6.93
CA PHE A 36 4.53 -16.09 6.77
C PHE A 36 3.55 -15.93 5.60
N CYS A 37 2.37 -15.38 5.87
CA CYS A 37 1.30 -15.19 4.88
C CYS A 37 0.84 -13.73 4.71
N ASN A 38 1.43 -12.78 5.45
CA ASN A 38 1.01 -11.38 5.43
C ASN A 38 1.40 -10.67 4.13
N MET A 39 0.43 -10.50 3.23
CA MET A 39 0.65 -9.91 1.91
C MET A 39 1.09 -8.44 1.93
N ARG A 40 0.76 -7.69 2.99
CA ARG A 40 1.21 -6.29 3.17
C ARG A 40 2.73 -6.26 3.34
N VAL A 41 3.25 -7.11 4.22
CA VAL A 41 4.68 -7.24 4.50
C VAL A 41 5.41 -7.72 3.25
N ILE A 42 4.90 -8.78 2.61
CA ILE A 42 5.50 -9.37 1.41
C ILE A 42 5.60 -8.35 0.27
N SER A 43 4.57 -7.53 0.05
CA SER A 43 4.59 -6.52 -0.99
C SER A 43 5.61 -5.42 -0.69
N LYS A 44 5.74 -5.03 0.59
CA LYS A 44 6.75 -4.05 1.03
C LYS A 44 8.17 -4.59 0.83
N VAL A 45 8.43 -5.81 1.28
CA VAL A 45 9.73 -6.50 1.13
C VAL A 45 10.08 -6.68 -0.34
N THR A 46 9.16 -7.16 -1.17
CA THR A 46 9.41 -7.30 -2.61
C THR A 46 9.76 -5.97 -3.25
N GLY A 47 9.11 -4.87 -2.87
CA GLY A 47 9.44 -3.54 -3.37
C GLY A 47 10.83 -3.07 -2.97
N MET A 48 11.31 -3.43 -1.78
CA MET A 48 12.69 -3.16 -1.35
C MET A 48 13.69 -3.99 -2.17
N LEU A 49 13.49 -5.31 -2.23
CA LEU A 49 14.34 -6.23 -2.99
C LEU A 49 14.42 -5.84 -4.46
N TRP A 50 13.30 -5.51 -5.09
CA TRP A 50 13.29 -5.11 -6.51
C TRP A 50 14.07 -3.82 -6.76
N ARG A 51 14.09 -2.87 -5.82
CA ARG A 51 14.86 -1.64 -5.98
C ARG A 51 16.36 -1.89 -5.81
N SER A 52 16.73 -2.73 -4.83
CA SER A 52 18.13 -3.09 -4.58
C SER A 52 18.69 -4.13 -5.56
N ALA A 53 17.84 -4.87 -6.28
CA ALA A 53 18.24 -5.89 -7.22
C ALA A 53 19.11 -5.32 -8.35
N THR A 54 20.09 -6.12 -8.77
CA THR A 54 20.95 -5.78 -9.91
C THR A 54 20.17 -5.77 -11.21
N GLN A 55 20.75 -5.18 -12.25
CA GLN A 55 20.13 -5.15 -13.57
C GLN A 55 19.95 -6.57 -14.13
N GLU A 56 20.92 -7.46 -13.91
CA GLU A 56 20.91 -8.86 -14.36
C GLU A 56 19.76 -9.66 -13.73
N GLU A 57 19.50 -9.45 -12.44
CA GLU A 57 18.40 -10.09 -11.73
C GLU A 57 17.05 -9.62 -12.30
N LYS A 58 16.90 -8.30 -12.51
CA LYS A 58 15.69 -7.72 -13.12
C LYS A 58 15.47 -8.26 -14.53
N GLU A 59 16.53 -8.35 -15.33
CA GLU A 59 16.49 -8.91 -16.68
C GLU A 59 16.06 -10.37 -16.71
N SER A 60 16.50 -11.16 -15.72
CA SER A 60 16.08 -12.55 -15.59
C SER A 60 14.56 -12.65 -15.39
N TYR A 61 13.99 -11.81 -14.52
CA TYR A 61 12.54 -11.73 -14.33
C TYR A 61 11.81 -11.17 -15.56
N GLU A 62 12.41 -10.24 -16.29
CA GLU A 62 11.83 -9.69 -17.51
C GLU A 62 11.75 -10.75 -18.62
N LYS A 63 12.84 -11.50 -18.85
CA LYS A 63 12.89 -12.65 -19.78
C LYS A 63 11.82 -13.69 -19.43
N LEU A 64 11.68 -14.02 -18.14
CA LEU A 64 10.62 -14.90 -17.66
C LEU A 64 9.22 -14.33 -17.95
N SER A 65 9.02 -13.02 -17.78
CA SER A 65 7.73 -12.39 -18.05
C SER A 65 7.35 -12.47 -19.54
N VAL A 66 8.32 -12.35 -20.44
CA VAL A 66 8.12 -12.54 -21.89
C VAL A 66 7.69 -13.97 -22.18
N GLN A 67 8.36 -14.98 -21.62
CA GLN A 67 7.98 -16.39 -21.77
C GLN A 67 6.57 -16.66 -21.23
N VAL A 68 6.22 -16.08 -20.09
CA VAL A 68 4.87 -16.21 -19.51
C VAL A 68 3.81 -15.56 -20.40
N ASN A 69 4.12 -14.41 -20.99
CA ASN A 69 3.22 -13.75 -21.92
C ASN A 69 3.00 -14.57 -23.20
N GLN A 70 4.05 -15.19 -23.74
CA GLN A 70 3.96 -16.12 -24.88
C GLN A 70 3.12 -17.35 -24.54
N LEU A 71 3.36 -17.98 -23.40
CA LEU A 71 2.56 -19.15 -22.98
C LEU A 71 1.09 -18.74 -22.71
N HIS A 72 0.87 -17.54 -22.18
CA HIS A 72 -0.47 -17.00 -21.94
C HIS A 72 -1.22 -16.74 -23.25
N SER A 73 -0.55 -16.18 -24.28
CA SER A 73 -1.19 -15.93 -25.59
C SER A 73 -1.55 -17.23 -26.30
N GLN A 74 -0.72 -18.28 -26.17
CA GLN A 74 -1.02 -19.61 -26.68
C GLN A 74 -2.20 -20.26 -25.93
N ARG A 75 -2.24 -20.15 -24.59
CA ARG A 75 -3.29 -20.74 -23.76
C ARG A 75 -4.64 -20.04 -23.92
N TYR A 76 -4.62 -18.72 -24.13
CA TYR A 76 -5.83 -17.90 -24.23
C TYR A 76 -5.80 -17.12 -25.56
N PRO A 77 -6.03 -17.79 -26.70
CA PRO A 77 -6.09 -17.13 -27.99
C PRO A 77 -7.23 -16.10 -27.99
N GLY A 78 -6.96 -14.91 -28.53
CA GLY A 78 -7.92 -13.80 -28.54
C GLY A 78 -8.05 -13.05 -27.21
N TYR A 79 -7.21 -13.33 -26.20
CA TYR A 79 -7.14 -12.51 -25.01
C TYR A 79 -6.84 -11.05 -25.36
N LYS A 80 -7.68 -10.13 -24.86
CA LYS A 80 -7.46 -8.68 -24.97
C LYS A 80 -7.69 -8.02 -23.62
N TYR A 81 -6.73 -7.22 -23.19
CA TYR A 81 -6.87 -6.44 -21.97
C TYR A 81 -7.99 -5.40 -22.13
N ARG A 82 -8.99 -5.46 -21.23
CA ARG A 82 -10.12 -4.53 -21.17
C ARG A 82 -10.26 -4.01 -19.74
N PRO A 83 -9.66 -2.86 -19.39
CA PRO A 83 -9.84 -2.27 -18.07
C PRO A 83 -11.31 -1.93 -17.85
N THR A 84 -11.87 -2.36 -16.71
CA THR A 84 -13.14 -1.82 -16.25
C THR A 84 -12.86 -0.50 -15.53
N ILE A 85 -13.22 0.61 -16.17
CA ILE A 85 -13.25 1.90 -15.49
C ILE A 85 -14.44 1.82 -14.53
N ARG A 86 -14.14 1.71 -13.23
CA ARG A 86 -15.18 2.00 -12.23
C ARG A 86 -15.38 3.51 -12.30
N PRO A 87 -16.62 4.01 -12.47
CA PRO A 87 -16.85 5.43 -12.31
C PRO A 87 -16.26 5.80 -10.95
N ARG A 88 -15.43 6.85 -10.90
CA ARG A 88 -15.11 7.47 -9.61
C ARG A 88 -16.47 7.83 -9.03
N LEU A 89 -16.94 7.05 -8.06
CA LEU A 89 -17.91 7.58 -7.10
C LEU A 89 -17.28 8.89 -6.66
N GLN A 90 -18.01 9.96 -6.95
CA GLN A 90 -17.59 11.36 -6.96
C GLN A 90 -16.41 11.60 -6.02
N ALA A 91 -15.35 12.19 -6.57
CA ALA A 91 -14.24 12.76 -5.81
C ALA A 91 -14.74 13.25 -4.45
N ILE A 92 -14.13 12.74 -3.37
CA ILE A 92 -14.15 13.27 -2.01
C ILE A 92 -15.21 14.37 -1.88
N ARG A 93 -16.44 14.03 -1.46
CA ARG A 93 -17.32 15.08 -0.96
C ARG A 93 -16.49 15.82 0.08
N PRO A 94 -16.18 17.13 -0.07
CA PRO A 94 -15.48 17.84 0.98
C PRO A 94 -16.29 17.58 2.24
N TYR A 95 -15.62 17.16 3.31
CA TYR A 95 -16.28 16.93 4.58
C TYR A 95 -16.99 18.23 4.95
N VAL A 96 -18.33 18.23 4.87
CA VAL A 96 -19.14 19.34 5.35
C VAL A 96 -19.35 19.07 6.82
N ALA A 97 -18.69 19.85 7.68
CA ALA A 97 -18.93 19.77 9.11
C ALA A 97 -20.44 20.01 9.37
N PRO A 98 -21.12 19.15 10.15
CA PRO A 98 -22.52 19.37 10.47
C PRO A 98 -22.68 20.72 11.20
N PRO A 99 -23.77 21.45 10.97
CA PRO A 99 -24.04 22.69 11.70
C PRO A 99 -24.04 22.37 13.20
N ILE A 100 -23.14 23.02 13.93
CA ILE A 100 -23.05 22.91 15.38
C ILE A 100 -24.32 23.54 15.95
N ASN A 101 -25.19 22.75 16.58
CA ASN A 101 -26.33 23.28 17.31
C ASN A 101 -25.83 24.18 18.45
N PRO A 102 -26.33 25.42 18.59
CA PRO A 102 -25.88 26.35 19.62
C PRO A 102 -26.12 25.86 21.06
N GLU A 103 -26.99 24.86 21.27
CA GLU A 103 -27.25 24.26 22.58
C GLU A 103 -26.09 23.42 23.13
N VAL A 104 -25.14 22.99 22.29
CA VAL A 104 -23.98 22.20 22.74
C VAL A 104 -22.88 23.09 23.35
N LEU A 105 -22.84 24.38 22.98
CA LEU A 105 -21.90 25.37 23.51
C LEU A 105 -22.22 25.78 24.96
N THR A 106 -23.48 25.69 25.39
CA THR A 106 -23.92 26.10 26.73
C THR A 106 -23.61 25.08 27.84
N ALA A 107 -23.15 23.87 27.49
CA ALA A 107 -22.77 22.86 28.47
C ALA A 107 -21.30 22.99 28.96
N LEU A 108 -20.52 23.93 28.42
CA LEU A 108 -19.18 24.20 28.94
C LEU A 108 -19.28 25.17 30.14
N PRO A 109 -18.75 24.79 31.33
CA PRO A 109 -18.86 25.62 32.52
C PRO A 109 -18.08 26.92 32.33
N THR A 110 -18.80 28.02 32.15
CA THR A 110 -18.25 29.37 32.09
C THR A 110 -18.16 29.92 33.51
N GLN A 111 -16.96 29.94 34.10
CA GLN A 111 -16.72 30.71 35.33
C GLN A 111 -16.06 32.05 34.97
N ILE A 112 -16.93 33.06 34.91
CA ILE A 112 -16.83 34.44 35.42
C ILE A 112 -15.58 35.29 35.05
N ILE A 113 -15.93 36.41 34.40
CA ILE A 113 -15.21 37.63 34.02
C ILE A 113 -14.34 38.23 35.13
N ASN A 114 -13.12 38.71 34.79
CA ASN A 114 -12.56 39.91 35.43
C ASN A 114 -11.70 40.79 34.48
N ASN A 115 -12.39 41.67 33.77
CA ASN A 115 -12.14 43.07 33.37
C ASN A 115 -10.76 43.77 33.25
N ASN A 116 -9.56 43.17 33.24
CA ASN A 116 -8.32 43.99 33.19
C ASN A 116 -7.11 43.45 32.41
N GLN A 117 -7.24 42.97 31.16
CA GLN A 117 -6.05 42.60 30.36
C GLN A 117 -6.14 43.04 28.89
N GLN A 118 -5.02 43.61 28.41
CA GLN A 118 -4.67 43.94 27.02
C GLN A 118 -5.12 42.84 26.02
N PRO A 119 -5.36 43.16 24.72
CA PRO A 119 -5.71 42.15 23.73
C PRO A 119 -4.64 41.07 23.73
N VAL A 120 -5.02 39.86 24.14
CA VAL A 120 -4.12 38.72 24.21
C VAL A 120 -3.71 38.40 22.76
N ALA A 121 -2.47 38.68 22.41
CA ALA A 121 -1.88 38.16 21.19
C ALA A 121 -1.98 36.63 21.29
N TYR A 122 -2.78 36.00 20.42
CA TYR A 122 -2.82 34.55 20.34
C TYR A 122 -1.43 34.08 19.93
N PRO A 123 -0.71 33.31 20.77
CA PRO A 123 0.44 32.61 20.27
C PRO A 123 -0.09 31.65 19.22
N MET A 124 0.31 31.84 17.96
CA MET A 124 0.20 30.82 16.93
C MET A 124 1.12 29.67 17.34
N TYR A 125 0.67 28.89 18.32
CA TYR A 125 1.28 27.61 18.64
C TYR A 125 0.80 26.66 17.54
N TYR A 126 1.54 26.64 16.44
CA TYR A 126 1.55 25.47 15.59
C TYR A 126 1.99 24.33 16.51
N PRO A 127 1.15 23.32 16.78
CA PRO A 127 1.67 22.12 17.40
C PRO A 127 2.78 21.66 16.46
N ASP A 128 4.00 21.60 16.98
CA ASP A 128 5.17 21.14 16.26
C ASP A 128 4.75 19.93 15.44
N VAL A 129 5.12 19.98 14.16
CA VAL A 129 4.93 18.89 13.20
C VAL A 129 5.18 17.61 13.95
N VAL A 130 4.13 16.83 14.25
CA VAL A 130 4.33 15.53 14.87
C VAL A 130 5.04 14.75 13.80
N GLU A 131 6.36 14.73 13.91
CA GLU A 131 7.26 13.96 13.08
C GLU A 131 6.73 12.54 13.22
N PHE A 132 6.02 12.09 12.19
CA PHE A 132 5.35 10.81 12.21
C PHE A 132 6.46 9.78 12.14
N GLN A 133 7.01 9.46 13.31
CA GLN A 133 8.12 8.53 13.44
C GLN A 133 7.54 7.17 13.07
N PHE A 134 7.83 6.75 11.84
CA PHE A 134 7.58 5.38 11.44
C PHE A 134 8.17 4.48 12.52
N PRO A 135 7.43 3.47 13.01
CA PRO A 135 7.96 2.57 14.02
C PRO A 135 9.30 2.02 13.50
N GLN A 136 10.37 2.34 14.22
CA GLN A 136 11.69 1.82 13.92
C GLN A 136 11.62 0.32 14.18
N PHE A 137 11.91 -0.46 13.14
CA PHE A 137 11.98 -1.91 13.24
C PHE A 137 13.05 -2.29 14.27
N THR A 138 12.77 -3.29 15.09
CA THR A 138 13.72 -3.73 16.12
C THR A 138 14.96 -4.35 15.47
N GLN A 139 16.08 -4.39 16.20
CA GLN A 139 17.33 -5.02 15.74
C GLN A 139 17.09 -6.49 15.30
N GLU A 140 16.13 -7.17 15.92
CA GLU A 140 15.73 -8.54 15.60
C GLU A 140 14.97 -8.62 14.26
N GLU A 141 14.08 -7.67 13.97
CA GLU A 141 13.37 -7.58 12.68
C GLU A 141 14.33 -7.26 11.53
N LEU A 142 15.39 -6.48 11.80
CA LEU A 142 16.46 -6.21 10.84
C LEU A 142 17.42 -7.40 10.67
N ALA A 143 17.67 -8.18 11.72
CA ALA A 143 18.45 -9.42 11.64
C ALA A 143 17.71 -10.51 10.84
N LEU A 144 16.38 -10.57 10.94
CA LEU A 144 15.59 -11.42 10.05
C LEU A 144 15.79 -11.00 8.59
N LEU A 145 15.96 -9.70 8.30
CA LEU A 145 16.23 -9.17 6.96
C LEU A 145 17.59 -9.62 6.39
N SER A 146 18.63 -9.75 7.21
CA SER A 146 19.97 -10.19 6.75
C SER A 146 19.99 -11.68 6.40
N CYS A 147 19.14 -12.50 7.03
CA CYS A 147 18.95 -13.91 6.66
C CYS A 147 18.23 -14.13 5.31
N TYR A 148 17.84 -13.07 4.59
CA TYR A 148 17.25 -13.13 3.24
C TYR A 148 18.19 -12.58 2.15
N LEU A 149 19.46 -12.30 2.47
CA LEU A 149 20.50 -11.90 1.51
C LEU A 149 21.48 -13.03 1.15
N PHE A 150 21.13 -14.29 1.42
CA PHE A 150 21.86 -15.49 0.97
C PHE A 150 20.94 -16.45 0.24
#